data_AF-A0A3M0Y5Q9-F1
#
_entry.id   AF-A0A3M0Y5Q9-F1
#
_cell.length_a   1.000
_cell.length_b   1.000
_cell.length_c   1.000
_cell.angle_alpha   90.00
_cell.angle_beta   90.00
_cell.angle_gamma   90.00
#
_symmetry.space_group_name_H-M   'P 1'
#
loop_
_entity.id
_entity.type
_entity.pdbx_description
1 polymer ?
#
loop_
_entity_poly.entity_id
_entity_poly.type
_entity_poly.pdbx_seq_one_letter_code
_entity_poly.pdbx_strand_id
1 'polypeptide(L)'
;MARVFGSHLSIAGGLVNALDEAARLGFDTVQIFTKNQRQWRVKPLADDAAQAWRARQRELGWDDGRTVAHDAYLINLASPDDAQWERSIDLM
;
A
#
# COMPACT_ATOMS: atom_id res chain seq x y z
N MET A 1 -19.73 10.11 11.10
CA MET A 1 -18.55 9.89 10.23
C MET A 1 -19.04 9.47 8.87
N ALA A 2 -18.46 10.02 7.79
CA ALA A 2 -18.73 9.52 6.44
C ALA A 2 -18.25 8.06 6.35
N ARG A 3 -19.02 7.23 5.63
CA ARG A 3 -18.71 5.80 5.48
C ARG A 3 -17.55 5.66 4.49
N VAL A 4 -16.53 4.92 4.87
CA VAL A 4 -15.35 4.63 4.07
C VAL A 4 -15.64 3.39 3.22
N PHE A 5 -15.53 3.47 1.89
CA PHE A 5 -15.79 2.32 1.01
C PHE A 5 -14.80 2.27 -0.14
N GLY A 6 -14.17 1.10 -0.30
CA GLY A 6 -13.10 0.90 -1.26
C GLY A 6 -12.76 -0.56 -1.47
N SER A 7 -11.67 -0.80 -2.21
CA SER A 7 -11.17 -2.14 -2.52
C SER A 7 -9.64 -2.19 -2.42
N HIS A 8 -9.10 -3.40 -2.44
CA HIS A 8 -7.67 -3.63 -2.63
C HIS A 8 -7.35 -3.63 -4.13
N LEU A 9 -6.53 -2.67 -4.58
CA LEU A 9 -6.28 -2.44 -6.00
C LEU A 9 -4.80 -2.58 -6.36
N SER A 10 -4.56 -2.91 -7.63
CA SER A 10 -3.23 -3.14 -8.18
C SER A 10 -2.44 -1.83 -8.33
N ILE A 11 -1.15 -1.89 -8.01
CA ILE A 11 -0.17 -0.81 -8.25
C ILE A 11 0.73 -1.12 -9.46
N ALA A 12 0.36 -2.11 -10.28
CA ALA A 12 1.15 -2.50 -11.45
C ALA A 12 1.33 -1.29 -12.39
N GLY A 13 2.58 -1.02 -12.77
CA GLY A 13 2.93 0.12 -13.63
C GLY A 13 3.06 1.46 -12.89
N GLY A 14 2.72 1.54 -11.60
CA GLY A 14 2.87 2.77 -10.81
C GLY A 14 1.93 2.81 -9.61
N LEU A 15 2.41 3.37 -8.49
CA LEU A 15 1.65 3.45 -7.23
C LEU A 15 0.32 4.20 -7.44
N VAL A 16 0.37 5.31 -8.18
CA VAL A 16 -0.78 6.20 -8.44
C VAL A 16 -1.94 5.49 -9.17
N ASN A 17 -1.65 4.45 -9.94
CA ASN A 17 -2.68 3.72 -10.71
C ASN A 17 -3.79 3.16 -9.81
N ALA A 18 -3.48 2.81 -8.56
CA ALA A 18 -4.49 2.34 -7.61
C ALA A 18 -5.45 3.45 -7.16
N LEU A 19 -4.97 4.69 -7.01
CA LEU A 19 -5.83 5.85 -6.70
C LEU A 19 -6.74 6.18 -7.88
N ASP A 20 -6.18 6.18 -9.08
CA ASP A 20 -6.93 6.47 -10.31
C ASP A 20 -8.01 5.43 -10.56
N GLU A 21 -7.68 4.15 -10.38
CA GLU A 21 -8.65 3.07 -10.54
C GLU A 21 -9.75 3.13 -9.46
N ALA A 22 -9.40 3.43 -8.21
CA ALA A 22 -10.39 3.61 -7.16
C ALA A 22 -11.35 4.78 -7.46
N ALA A 23 -10.81 5.93 -7.88
CA ALA A 23 -11.62 7.08 -8.27
C ALA A 23 -12.53 6.75 -9.47
N ARG A 24 -12.00 6.04 -10.48
CA ARG A 24 -12.75 5.57 -11.66
C ARG A 24 -13.91 4.64 -11.27
N LEU A 25 -13.73 3.83 -10.24
CA LEU A 25 -14.74 2.92 -9.70
C LEU A 25 -15.74 3.60 -8.74
N GLY A 26 -15.57 4.89 -8.46
CA GLY A 26 -16.41 5.64 -7.53
C GLY A 26 -16.14 5.34 -6.05
N PHE A 27 -14.97 4.78 -5.74
CA PHE A 27 -14.52 4.59 -4.36
C PHE A 27 -13.91 5.86 -3.80
N ASP A 28 -13.95 5.99 -2.48
CA ASP A 28 -13.31 7.08 -1.74
C ASP A 28 -12.15 6.58 -0.87
N THR A 29 -11.74 5.32 -1.08
CA THR A 29 -10.70 4.64 -0.32
C THR A 29 -10.02 3.54 -1.13
N VAL A 30 -8.73 3.30 -0.88
CA VAL A 30 -7.99 2.19 -1.50
C VAL A 30 -7.04 1.51 -0.53
N GLN A 31 -6.94 0.19 -0.62
CA GLN A 31 -5.86 -0.59 0.00
C GLN A 31 -4.88 -1.04 -1.09
N ILE A 32 -3.59 -1.01 -0.80
CA ILE A 32 -2.54 -1.47 -1.73
C ILE A 32 -1.48 -2.30 -1.02
N PHE A 33 -0.74 -3.11 -1.78
CA PHE A 33 0.61 -3.50 -1.37
C PHE A 33 1.57 -2.36 -1.74
N THR A 34 2.51 -2.00 -0.86
CA THR A 34 3.54 -0.98 -1.14
C THR A 34 4.77 -1.56 -1.84
N LYS A 35 4.89 -2.89 -1.86
CA LYS A 35 6.01 -3.67 -2.37
C LYS A 35 5.53 -5.05 -2.85
N ASN A 36 6.38 -5.81 -3.54
CA ASN A 36 6.05 -7.16 -3.98
C ASN A 36 5.90 -8.08 -2.75
N GLN A 37 4.67 -8.51 -2.49
CA GLN A 37 4.28 -9.31 -1.33
C GLN A 37 4.85 -10.75 -1.32
N ARG A 38 5.49 -11.17 -2.43
CA ARG A 38 6.03 -12.53 -2.63
C ARG A 38 7.55 -12.60 -2.43
N GLN A 39 8.21 -11.49 -2.10
CA GLN A 39 9.67 -11.38 -2.02
C GLN A 39 10.12 -10.71 -0.73
N TRP A 40 11.24 -11.18 -0.19
CA TRP A 40 11.88 -10.60 1.00
C TRP A 40 12.79 -9.42 0.68
N ARG A 41 13.35 -9.38 -0.53
CA ARG A 41 14.17 -8.28 -0.99
C ARG A 41 13.31 -7.34 -1.81
N VAL A 42 13.07 -6.16 -1.28
CA VAL A 42 12.28 -5.11 -1.94
C VAL A 42 13.16 -3.90 -2.25
N LYS A 43 12.79 -3.15 -3.28
CA LYS A 43 13.47 -1.88 -3.58
C LYS A 43 12.92 -0.82 -2.62
N PRO A 44 13.75 0.16 -2.20
CA PRO A 44 13.26 1.35 -1.52
C PRO A 44 12.15 2.03 -2.34
N LEU A 45 11.16 2.59 -1.66
CA LEU A 45 10.15 3.43 -2.30
C LEU A 45 10.84 4.66 -2.87
N ALA A 46 10.63 4.92 -4.17
CA ALA A 46 11.19 6.08 -4.82
C ALA A 46 10.47 7.36 -4.37
N ASP A 47 11.23 8.43 -4.12
CA ASP A 47 10.69 9.69 -3.61
C ASP A 47 9.67 10.33 -4.56
N ASP A 48 9.89 10.20 -5.87
CA ASP A 48 8.98 10.68 -6.90
C ASP A 48 7.63 9.96 -6.88
N ALA A 49 7.62 8.63 -6.68
CA ALA A 49 6.41 7.84 -6.53
C ALA A 49 5.62 8.24 -5.27
N ALA A 50 6.32 8.48 -4.15
CA ALA A 50 5.69 8.96 -2.92
C ALA A 50 5.12 10.38 -3.08
N GLN A 51 5.83 11.27 -3.76
CA GLN A 51 5.37 12.63 -4.05
C GLN A 51 4.13 12.62 -4.97
N ALA A 52 4.16 11.82 -6.04
CA ALA A 52 3.04 11.67 -6.96
C ALA A 52 1.80 11.10 -6.28
N TRP A 53 1.95 10.09 -5.42
CA TRP A 53 0.87 9.53 -4.61
C TRP A 53 0.23 10.58 -3.69
N ARG A 54 1.04 11.36 -2.97
CA ARG A 54 0.54 12.44 -2.10
C ARG A 54 -0.13 13.56 -2.90
N ALA A 55 0.41 13.93 -4.05
CA ALA A 55 -0.20 14.91 -4.94
C ALA A 55 -1.57 14.43 -5.42
N ARG A 56 -1.66 13.18 -5.87
CA ARG A 56 -2.91 12.61 -6.37
C ARG A 56 -3.98 12.49 -5.30
N GLN A 57 -3.62 12.06 -4.08
CA GLN A 57 -4.58 12.05 -2.96
C GLN A 57 -5.18 13.43 -2.69
N ARG A 58 -4.36 14.50 -2.73
CA ARG A 58 -4.84 15.88 -2.56
C ARG A 58 -5.79 16.29 -3.68
N GLU A 59 -5.48 15.94 -4.93
CA GLU A 59 -6.36 16.22 -6.08
C GLU A 59 -7.72 15.53 -5.98
N LEU A 60 -7.75 14.31 -5.42
CA LEU A 60 -8.99 13.56 -5.19
C LEU A 60 -9.78 14.05 -3.97
N GLY A 61 -9.23 14.97 -3.17
CA GLY A 61 -9.82 15.40 -1.90
C GLY A 61 -9.85 14.28 -0.85
N TRP A 62 -8.88 13.36 -0.92
CA TRP A 62 -8.78 12.25 0.02
C TRP A 62 -7.89 12.64 1.20
N ASP A 63 -8.54 12.88 2.34
CA ASP A 63 -7.88 13.18 3.61
C ASP A 63 -7.21 11.93 4.23
N ASP A 64 -6.51 12.13 5.34
CA ASP A 64 -5.91 11.05 6.13
C ASP A 64 -6.95 9.97 6.48
N GLY A 65 -6.58 8.70 6.24
CA GLY A 65 -7.44 7.54 6.51
C GLY A 65 -8.19 6.99 5.29
N ARG A 66 -8.03 7.58 4.09
CA ARG A 66 -8.57 7.03 2.83
C ARG A 66 -7.66 6.02 2.13
N THR A 67 -6.46 5.81 2.64
CA THR A 67 -5.52 4.85 2.06
C THR A 67 -4.97 3.89 3.09
N VAL A 68 -4.81 2.63 2.72
CA VAL A 68 -4.28 1.58 3.60
C VAL A 68 -3.13 0.85 2.90
N ALA A 69 -2.00 0.72 3.57
CA ALA A 69 -0.93 -0.18 3.17
C ALA A 69 -1.17 -1.55 3.80
N HIS A 70 -1.33 -2.58 2.97
CA HIS A 70 -1.34 -3.97 3.41
C HIS A 70 0.06 -4.54 3.26
N ASP A 71 0.54 -5.21 4.31
CA ASP A 71 1.89 -5.75 4.31
C ASP A 71 1.99 -7.11 3.59
N ALA A 72 3.21 -7.56 3.34
CA ALA A 72 3.48 -8.83 2.67
C ALA A 72 3.00 -10.02 3.50
N TYR A 73 2.33 -10.98 2.86
CA TYR A 73 1.88 -12.22 3.53
C TYR A 73 3.04 -13.13 4.00
N LEU A 74 4.27 -12.82 3.62
CA LEU A 74 5.47 -13.51 4.07
C LEU A 74 5.79 -13.23 5.55
N ILE A 75 5.35 -12.08 6.06
CA ILE A 75 5.63 -11.63 7.42
C ILE A 75 4.89 -12.51 8.42
N ASN A 76 5.65 -13.03 9.39
CA ASN A 76 5.13 -13.76 10.51
C ASN A 76 5.80 -13.28 11.80
N LEU A 77 5.23 -12.24 12.42
CA LEU A 77 5.72 -11.67 13.68
C LEU A 77 5.56 -12.61 14.88
N ALA A 78 4.81 -13.70 14.73
CA ALA A 78 4.63 -14.75 15.73
C ALA A 78 5.46 -16.00 15.41
N SER A 79 6.41 -15.91 14.48
CA SER A 79 7.27 -17.04 14.13
C SER A 79 8.09 -17.50 15.34
N PRO A 80 8.10 -18.81 15.65
CA PRO A 80 9.01 -19.38 16.65
C PRO A 80 10.43 -19.61 16.09
N ASP A 81 10.61 -19.47 14.78
CA ASP A 81 11.92 -19.47 14.11
C ASP A 81 12.44 -18.03 14.08
N ASP A 82 13.57 -17.80 14.77
CA ASP A 82 14.23 -16.50 14.90
C ASP A 82 14.61 -15.91 13.54
N ALA A 83 15.12 -16.71 12.60
CA ALA A 83 15.52 -16.21 11.28
C ALA A 83 14.30 -15.76 10.47
N GLN A 84 13.16 -16.45 10.58
CA GLN A 84 11.92 -16.00 9.96
C GLN A 84 11.34 -14.77 10.66
N TRP A 85 11.45 -14.68 11.99
CA TRP A 85 11.02 -13.52 12.76
C TRP A 85 11.85 -12.28 12.40
N GLU A 86 13.18 -12.37 12.39
CA GLU A 86 14.09 -11.28 11.99
C GLU A 86 13.78 -10.78 10.58
N ARG A 87 13.62 -11.69 9.62
CA ARG A 87 13.23 -11.33 8.24
C ARG A 87 11.86 -10.66 8.16
N SER A 88 10.95 -11.01 9.07
CA SER A 88 9.63 -10.39 9.15
C SER A 88 9.72 -8.95 9.67
N ILE A 89 10.57 -8.70 10.68
CA ILE A 89 10.85 -7.35 11.20
C ILE A 89 11.55 -6.50 10.14
N ASP A 90 12.58 -7.03 9.47
CA ASP A 90 13.32 -6.31 8.43
C ASP A 90 12.45 -5.94 7.22
N LEU A 91 11.41 -6.73 6.96
CA LEU A 91 10.51 -6.49 5.83
C LEU A 91 9.41 -5.48 6.17
N MET A 92 9.13 -5.11 7.42
CA MET A 92 8.12 -4.09 7.75
C MET A 92 8.54 -2.70 7.28
#